data_AF-W2JQK5-F1
#
_entry.id   AF-W2JQK5-F1
#
_cell.length_a   1.000
_cell.length_b   1.000
_cell.length_c   1.000
_cell.angle_alpha   90.00
_cell.angle_beta   90.00
_cell.angle_gamma   90.00
#
_symmetry.space_group_name_H-M   'P 1'
#
loop_
_entity.id
_entity.type
_entity.pdbx_description
1 polymer ?
#
loop_
_entity_poly.entity_id
_entity_poly.type
_entity_poly.pdbx_seq_one_letter_code
_entity_poly.pdbx_strand_id
1 'polypeptide(L)'
;LTITESTLQNLYPHLLDSTARDIDDGQRPSLAAKLLNQRIVVHGSVRFDWDEANSRVMRLESKLDLLSPILELLGSLEAVALVFNSALVTPEGRLLSNDLSAS
;
A
#
# COMPACT_ATOMS: atom_id res chain seq x y z
N LEU A 1 -0.26 11.04 -6.45
CA LEU A 1 -0.12 10.74 -5.02
C LEU A 1 1.36 10.88 -4.67
N THR A 2 1.70 11.44 -3.50
CA THR A 2 3.09 11.50 -3.03
C THR A 2 3.26 10.52 -1.89
N ILE A 3 4.29 9.69 -1.93
CA ILE A 3 4.65 8.80 -0.84
C ILE A 3 5.40 9.63 0.20
N THR A 4 4.77 9.84 1.35
CA THR A 4 5.32 10.66 2.43
C THR A 4 5.91 9.79 3.54
N GLU A 5 6.62 10.42 4.48
CA GLU A 5 7.05 9.74 5.70
C GLU A 5 5.87 9.11 6.45
N SER A 6 4.73 9.82 6.54
CA SER A 6 3.50 9.28 7.13
C SER A 6 2.99 8.06 6.37
N THR A 7 3.10 8.04 5.04
CA THR A 7 2.75 6.86 4.23
C THR A 7 3.63 5.66 4.60
N LEU A 8 4.95 5.85 4.77
CA LEU A 8 5.87 4.79 5.16
C LEU A 8 5.58 4.28 6.58
N GLN A 9 5.38 5.19 7.54
CA GLN A 9 5.09 4.84 8.92
C GLN A 9 3.79 4.05 9.08
N ASN A 10 2.74 4.41 8.32
CA ASN A 10 1.41 3.81 8.48
C ASN A 10 1.16 2.61 7.56
N LEU A 11 1.77 2.56 6.37
CA LEU A 11 1.48 1.51 5.38
C LEU A 11 2.63 0.52 5.18
N TYR A 12 3.87 0.94 5.47
CA TYR A 12 5.07 0.12 5.27
C TYR A 12 6.01 0.16 6.49
N PRO A 13 5.50 -0.03 7.73
CA PRO A 13 6.32 0.10 8.94
C PRO A 13 7.51 -0.87 8.95
N HIS A 14 7.39 -2.02 8.30
CA HIS A 14 8.45 -3.02 8.15
C HIS A 14 9.65 -2.54 7.32
N LEU A 15 9.50 -1.51 6.49
CA LEU A 15 10.62 -0.90 5.76
C LEU A 15 11.43 0.07 6.63
N LEU A 16 10.87 0.51 7.77
CA LEU A 16 11.51 1.41 8.72
C LEU A 16 12.14 0.65 9.90
N ASP A 17 11.66 -0.56 10.20
CA ASP A 17 12.16 -1.38 11.29
C ASP A 17 13.45 -2.12 10.90
N SER A 18 14.56 -1.69 11.50
CA SER A 18 15.89 -2.28 11.34
C SER A 18 16.12 -3.53 12.19
N THR A 19 15.13 -3.98 12.97
CA THR A 19 15.28 -5.10 13.93
C THR A 19 14.68 -6.44 13.44
N ALA A 20 13.94 -6.44 12.33
CA ALA A 20 13.34 -7.65 11.77
C ALA A 20 14.40 -8.51 11.06
N ARG A 21 14.80 -9.65 11.62
CA ARG A 21 16.00 -10.40 11.19
C ARG A 21 15.86 -11.22 9.89
N ASP A 22 14.76 -11.08 9.16
CA ASP A 22 14.36 -12.08 8.16
C ASP A 22 14.50 -11.65 6.68
N ILE A 23 15.09 -10.49 6.37
CA ILE A 23 15.35 -10.05 4.99
C ILE A 23 16.77 -9.49 4.94
N ASP A 24 17.49 -9.85 3.88
CA ASP A 24 18.82 -9.35 3.50
C ASP A 24 19.01 -7.86 3.88
N ASP A 25 19.82 -7.64 4.92
CA ASP A 25 19.87 -6.45 5.77
C ASP A 25 20.24 -5.15 5.00
N GLY A 26 20.72 -5.30 3.76
CA GLY A 26 21.09 -4.19 2.87
C GLY A 26 19.96 -3.59 2.04
N GLN A 27 18.83 -4.29 1.84
CA GLN A 27 17.80 -3.83 0.89
C GLN A 27 16.72 -2.94 1.53
N ARG A 28 16.33 -3.11 2.80
CA ARG A 28 15.18 -2.39 3.38
C ARG A 28 15.37 -0.88 3.54
N PRO A 29 16.46 -0.37 4.15
CA PRO A 29 16.66 1.08 4.27
C PRO A 29 16.74 1.73 2.88
N SER A 30 17.21 0.98 1.89
CA SER A 30 17.27 1.41 0.49
C SER A 30 15.87 1.54 -0.15
N LEU A 31 14.92 0.67 0.18
CA LEU A 31 13.57 0.71 -0.38
C LEU A 31 12.75 1.86 0.21
N ALA A 32 12.79 2.05 1.55
CA ALA A 32 12.14 3.19 2.19
C ALA A 32 12.65 4.53 1.60
N ALA A 33 13.97 4.66 1.43
CA ALA A 33 14.58 5.84 0.83
C ALA A 33 14.18 6.04 -0.64
N LYS A 34 14.09 4.96 -1.43
CA LYS A 34 13.62 5.02 -2.83
C LYS A 34 12.16 5.44 -2.95
N LEU A 35 11.32 5.03 -2.01
CA LEU A 35 9.88 5.37 -2.01
C LEU A 35 9.62 6.79 -1.49
N LEU A 36 10.37 7.25 -0.49
CA LEU A 36 10.12 8.54 0.18
C LEU A 36 10.16 9.71 -0.82
N ASN A 37 9.16 10.59 -0.69
CA ASN A 37 8.95 11.79 -1.50
C ASN A 37 8.71 11.54 -3.00
N GLN A 38 8.50 10.28 -3.41
CA GLN A 38 8.16 9.99 -4.80
C GLN A 38 6.73 10.37 -5.12
N ARG A 39 6.57 11.07 -6.25
CA ARG A 39 5.26 11.39 -6.82
C ARG A 39 4.89 10.33 -7.85
N ILE A 40 3.87 9.55 -7.53
CA ILE A 40 3.35 8.49 -8.39
C ILE A 40 1.96 8.84 -8.94
N VAL A 41 1.65 8.32 -10.12
CA VAL A 41 0.30 8.32 -10.69
C VAL A 41 -0.34 6.98 -10.35
N VAL A 42 -1.48 7.03 -9.66
CA VAL A 42 -2.25 5.84 -9.27
C VAL A 42 -3.55 5.86 -10.04
N HIS A 43 -3.78 4.83 -10.85
CA HIS A 43 -5.05 4.63 -11.50
C HIS A 43 -6.00 3.90 -10.55
N GLY A 44 -7.28 4.25 -10.61
CA GLY A 44 -8.27 3.65 -9.74
C GLY A 44 -9.68 3.80 -10.28
N SER A 45 -10.57 3.01 -9.70
CA SER A 45 -12.00 3.02 -9.99
C SER A 45 -12.78 2.95 -8.69
N VAL A 46 -13.95 3.58 -8.67
CA VAL A 46 -14.90 3.49 -7.57
C VAL A 46 -16.21 2.96 -8.11
N ARG A 47 -16.76 1.94 -7.44
CA ARG A 47 -18.07 1.36 -7.71
C ARG A 47 -19.02 1.75 -6.59
N PHE A 48 -20.18 2.24 -6.98
CA PHE A 48 -21.30 2.54 -6.08
C PHE A 48 -22.42 1.55 -6.38
N ASP A 49 -22.86 0.80 -5.37
CA ASP A 49 -24.12 0.08 -5.45
C ASP A 49 -25.21 0.92 -4.75
N TRP A 50 -26.34 1.10 -5.43
CA TRP A 50 -27.41 2.00 -5.01
C TRP A 50 -28.67 1.21 -4.60
N ASP A 51 -29.34 1.66 -3.54
CA ASP A 51 -30.68 1.23 -3.17
C ASP A 51 -31.70 2.19 -3.79
N GLU A 52 -32.29 1.75 -4.90
CA GLU A 52 -33.27 2.52 -5.66
C GLU A 52 -34.52 2.87 -4.83
N ALA A 53 -34.92 2.00 -3.90
CA ALA A 53 -36.13 2.19 -3.10
C ALA A 53 -35.95 3.31 -2.07
N ASN A 54 -34.75 3.46 -1.49
CA ASN A 54 -34.48 4.46 -0.46
C ASN A 54 -33.59 5.62 -0.95
N SER A 55 -33.24 5.64 -2.25
CA SER A 55 -32.37 6.66 -2.87
C SER A 55 -31.06 6.90 -2.08
N ARG A 56 -30.37 5.82 -1.72
CA ARG A 56 -29.11 5.87 -0.94
C ARG A 56 -28.05 4.90 -1.46
N VAL A 57 -26.79 5.18 -1.19
CA VAL A 57 -25.67 4.26 -1.47
C VAL A 57 -25.70 3.10 -0.47
N MET A 58 -25.72 1.86 -0.97
CA MET A 58 -25.62 0.64 -0.17
C MET A 58 -24.18 0.17 0.00
N ARG A 59 -23.37 0.36 -1.04
CA ARG A 59 -21.98 -0.09 -1.04
C ARG A 59 -21.10 0.85 -1.82
N LEU A 60 -19.91 1.08 -1.29
CA LEU A 60 -18.82 1.79 -1.93
C LEU A 60 -17.62 0.85 -1.99
N GLU A 61 -17.17 0.53 -3.19
CA GLU A 61 -15.94 -0.23 -3.40
C GLU A 61 -14.95 0.57 -4.20
N SER A 62 -13.75 0.74 -3.65
CA SER A 62 -12.64 1.40 -4.32
C SER A 62 -11.57 0.39 -4.68
N LYS A 63 -11.05 0.49 -5.90
CA LYS A 63 -9.89 -0.29 -6.37
C LYS A 63 -8.84 0.68 -6.91
N LEU A 64 -7.59 0.51 -6.47
CA LEU A 64 -6.44 1.26 -6.95
C LEU A 64 -5.45 0.31 -7.63
N ASP A 65 -4.50 0.87 -8.37
CA ASP A 65 -3.32 0.17 -8.88
C ASP A 65 -2.06 0.84 -8.31
N LEU A 66 -1.59 0.31 -7.16
CA LEU A 66 -0.33 0.71 -6.56
C LEU A 66 0.84 -0.12 -7.10
N LEU A 67 0.57 -1.28 -7.71
CA LEU A 67 1.59 -2.17 -8.24
C LEU A 67 2.35 -1.52 -9.38
N SER A 68 1.64 -1.04 -10.40
CA SER A 68 2.26 -0.47 -11.61
C SER A 68 3.20 0.70 -11.32
N PRO A 69 2.79 1.75 -10.56
CA PRO A 69 3.69 2.86 -10.29
C PRO A 69 4.88 2.49 -9.38
N ILE A 70 4.72 1.53 -8.45
CA ILE A 70 5.83 1.10 -7.59
C ILE A 70 6.80 0.22 -8.39
N LEU A 71 6.32 -0.61 -9.31
CA LEU A 71 7.16 -1.37 -10.23
C LEU A 71 7.95 -0.45 -11.16
N GLU A 72 7.32 0.58 -11.73
CA GLU A 72 7.99 1.58 -12.55
C GLU A 72 9.10 2.31 -11.76
N LEU A 73 8.82 2.66 -10.50
CA LEU A 73 9.76 3.36 -9.64
C LEU A 73 10.98 2.50 -9.26
N LEU A 74 10.77 1.20 -8.97
CA LEU A 74 11.82 0.32 -8.46
C LEU A 74 12.55 -0.47 -9.54
N GLY A 75 11.90 -0.71 -10.70
CA GLY A 75 12.46 -1.46 -11.82
C GLY A 75 12.71 -2.95 -11.56
N SER A 76 12.25 -3.49 -10.42
CA SER A 76 12.42 -4.90 -10.05
C SER A 76 11.16 -5.41 -9.36
N LEU A 77 10.63 -6.54 -9.87
CA LEU A 77 9.49 -7.21 -9.25
C LEU A 77 9.87 -7.83 -7.89
N GLU A 78 11.13 -8.22 -7.67
CA GLU A 78 11.59 -8.70 -6.37
C GLU A 78 11.54 -7.57 -5.33
N ALA A 79 12.01 -6.37 -5.69
CA ALA A 79 11.93 -5.20 -4.83
C ALA A 79 10.49 -4.81 -4.50
N VAL A 80 9.59 -4.89 -5.49
CA VAL A 80 8.15 -4.64 -5.31
C VAL A 80 7.53 -5.67 -4.37
N ALA A 81 7.87 -6.96 -4.53
CA ALA A 81 7.40 -8.02 -3.65
C ALA A 81 7.83 -7.75 -2.20
N LEU A 82 9.06 -7.29 -1.98
CA LEU A 82 9.53 -6.91 -0.64
C LEU A 82 8.81 -5.68 -0.06
N VAL A 83 8.47 -4.69 -0.89
CA VAL A 83 7.69 -3.52 -0.44
C VAL A 83 6.31 -3.94 0.04
N PHE A 84 5.61 -4.81 -0.69
CA PHE A 84 4.27 -5.25 -0.31
C PHE A 84 4.25 -6.41 0.69
N ASN A 85 5.36 -7.13 0.87
CA ASN A 85 5.47 -8.17 1.89
C ASN A 85 5.38 -7.53 3.28
N SER A 86 4.38 -7.92 4.07
CA SER A 86 4.09 -7.32 5.39
C SER A 86 3.65 -5.85 5.38
N ALA A 87 3.30 -5.29 4.22
CA ALA A 87 2.67 -3.98 4.15
C ALA A 87 1.24 -4.02 4.70
N LEU A 88 0.78 -2.89 5.25
CA LEU A 88 -0.62 -2.71 5.70
C LEU A 88 -1.53 -2.22 4.57
N VAL A 89 -1.09 -2.40 3.32
CA VAL A 89 -1.83 -2.08 2.11
C VAL A 89 -1.55 -3.12 1.04
N THR A 90 -2.57 -3.53 0.29
CA THR A 90 -2.39 -4.45 -0.84
C THR A 90 -1.93 -3.72 -2.11
N PRO A 91 -1.40 -4.42 -3.12
CA PRO A 91 -1.09 -3.81 -4.41
C PRO A 91 -2.30 -3.15 -5.10
N GLU A 92 -3.53 -3.57 -4.76
CA GLU A 92 -4.75 -2.92 -5.26
C GLU A 92 -5.26 -1.77 -4.37
N GLY A 93 -4.45 -1.33 -3.40
CA GLY A 93 -4.75 -0.21 -2.51
C GLY A 93 -5.80 -0.48 -1.44
N ARG A 94 -6.07 -1.75 -1.09
CA ARG A 94 -6.90 -2.06 0.08
C ARG A 94 -6.06 -1.95 1.35
N LEU A 95 -6.54 -1.19 2.32
CA LEU A 95 -5.91 -1.12 3.64
C LEU A 95 -6.20 -2.43 4.39
N LEU A 96 -5.16 -2.98 5.01
CA LEU A 96 -5.27 -4.14 5.88
C LEU A 96 -5.41 -3.63 7.31
N SER A 97 -6.60 -3.78 7.89
CA SER A 97 -6.80 -3.51 9.31
C SER A 97 -6.07 -4.56 10.14
N ASN A 98 -5.33 -4.14 11.15
CA ASN A 98 -5.07 -5.01 12.31
C ASN A 98 -6.38 -5.09 13.10
N ASP A 99 -7.30 -5.96 12.67
CA ASP A 99 -8.43 -6.35 13.51
C ASP A 99 -7.86 -7.14 14.70
N LEU A 100 -7.42 -6.42 15.73
CA LEU A 100 -7.25 -6.96 17.08
C LEU A 100 -8.65 -7.33 17.58
N SER A 101 -8.98 -8.61 17.42
CA SER A 101 -9.96 -9.38 18.19
C SER A 101 -11.26 -8.66 18.55
N ALA A 102 -12.32 -8.89 17.77
CA ALA A 102 -13.64 -9.05 18.39
C ALA A 102 -13.65 -10.43 19.07
N SER A 103 -13.32 -10.45 20.36
CA SER A 103 -13.64 -11.54 21.29
C SER A 103 -14.78 -11.09 22.20
#